data_AF-A0A3N4NEF2-F1
#
_entry.id   AF-A0A3N4NEF2-F1
#
_cell.length_a   1.000
_cell.length_b   1.000
_cell.length_c   1.000
_cell.angle_alpha   90.00
_cell.angle_beta   90.00
_cell.angle_gamma   90.00
#
_symmetry.space_group_name_H-M   'P 1'
#
loop_
_entity.id
_entity.type
_entity.pdbx_description
1 polymer ?
#
loop_
_entity_poly.entity_id
_entity_poly.type
_entity_poly.pdbx_seq_one_letter_code
_entity_poly.pdbx_strand_id
1 'polypeptide(L)'
;MAKAKDPEQTGLLSENQAENPTETPSAPPTDSQAIVKARVLVNGIYGDVNDIVEVPEVIAEHTPDLDADPAAVAYAESLQNEYA
;
A
#
# COMPACT_ATOMS: atom_id res chain seq x y z
N MET A 1 56.57 45.21 15.10
CA MET A 1 55.25 45.88 15.07
C MET A 1 54.42 45.31 13.93
N ALA A 2 53.15 45.04 14.21
CA ALA A 2 52.02 44.75 13.31
C ALA A 2 52.17 43.62 12.26
N LYS A 3 51.74 42.42 12.65
CA LYS A 3 51.25 41.38 11.75
C LYS A 3 49.76 41.67 11.55
N ALA A 4 49.37 42.11 10.36
CA ALA A 4 47.97 42.41 10.03
C ALA A 4 47.15 41.11 10.14
N LYS A 5 45.97 41.28 10.73
CA LYS A 5 45.15 40.29 11.38
C LYS A 5 43.84 40.30 10.61
N ASP A 6 43.68 39.38 9.67
CA ASP A 6 42.40 39.07 9.04
C ASP A 6 41.89 37.73 9.59
N PRO A 7 41.10 37.73 10.67
CA PRO A 7 40.18 36.65 10.94
C PRO A 7 38.87 37.05 10.28
N GLU A 8 38.62 36.55 9.08
CA GLU A 8 37.25 36.52 8.57
C GLU A 8 36.40 35.77 9.60
N GLN A 9 35.52 36.54 10.23
CA GLN A 9 34.55 36.04 11.17
C GLN A 9 33.65 35.05 10.42
N THR A 10 33.76 33.78 10.80
CA THR A 10 32.72 32.79 10.59
C THR A 10 31.51 33.21 11.42
N GLY A 11 30.67 34.06 10.83
CA GLY A 11 29.39 34.47 11.36
C GLY A 11 28.46 33.26 11.45
N LEU A 12 28.17 32.90 12.68
CA LEU A 12 27.16 31.95 13.12
C LEU A 12 25.80 32.30 12.49
N LEU A 13 25.32 31.48 11.56
CA LEU A 13 23.89 31.39 11.27
C LEU A 13 23.29 30.35 12.22
N SER A 14 22.82 30.85 13.36
CA SER A 14 21.89 30.12 14.22
C SER A 14 20.50 30.64 13.89
N GLU A 15 19.82 29.97 12.97
CA GLU A 15 18.38 30.09 12.77
C GLU A 15 17.74 28.83 13.34
N ASN A 16 17.30 28.93 14.59
CA ASN A 16 16.34 28.00 15.17
C ASN A 16 14.96 28.62 15.00
N GLN A 17 14.16 28.14 14.05
CA GLN A 17 12.72 28.09 14.24
C GLN A 17 12.14 26.84 13.57
N ALA A 18 11.44 26.10 14.42
CA ALA A 18 10.84 24.81 14.16
C ALA A 18 9.66 24.93 13.20
N GLU A 19 9.67 24.11 12.16
CA GLU A 19 8.43 23.59 11.61
C GLU A 19 8.70 22.12 11.28
N ASN A 20 8.03 21.25 12.07
CA ASN A 20 7.53 19.92 11.75
C ASN A 20 7.94 19.39 10.36
N PRO A 21 8.50 18.15 10.21
CA PRO A 21 8.78 17.60 8.89
C PRO A 21 7.54 17.81 8.04
N THR A 22 7.65 18.65 7.02
CA THR A 22 6.63 18.76 5.99
C THR A 22 6.57 17.37 5.40
N GLU A 23 5.66 16.57 5.93
CA GLU A 23 4.94 15.54 5.22
C GLU A 23 4.68 16.16 3.86
N THR A 24 5.58 15.84 2.93
CA THR A 24 5.14 15.74 1.55
C THR A 24 3.96 14.80 1.67
N PRO A 25 2.73 15.17 1.31
CA PRO A 25 1.74 14.15 1.04
C PRO A 25 2.24 13.43 -0.22
N SER A 26 3.29 12.61 -0.08
CA SER A 26 3.35 11.35 -0.79
C SER A 26 2.29 10.49 -0.12
N ALA A 27 1.03 10.88 -0.34
CA ALA A 27 0.05 9.86 -0.62
C ALA A 27 0.73 8.96 -1.67
N PRO A 28 0.84 7.64 -1.46
CA PRO A 28 1.07 6.78 -2.61
C PRO A 28 0.02 7.18 -3.66
N PRO A 29 0.32 7.12 -4.97
CA PRO A 29 -0.71 7.39 -5.96
C PRO A 29 -1.93 6.60 -5.51
N THR A 30 -3.04 7.30 -5.26
CA THR A 30 -4.35 6.69 -5.17
C THR A 30 -4.63 6.23 -6.60
N ASP A 31 -3.88 5.24 -7.06
CA ASP A 31 -4.33 4.29 -8.04
C ASP A 31 -5.61 3.79 -7.43
N SER A 32 -6.73 4.19 -8.02
CA SER A 32 -8.01 3.54 -7.83
C SER A 32 -7.83 2.09 -8.27
N GLN A 33 -7.17 1.28 -7.44
CA GLN A 33 -6.99 -0.13 -7.68
C GLN A 33 -8.39 -0.70 -7.70
N ALA A 34 -8.81 -1.18 -8.87
CA ALA A 34 -10.12 -1.78 -9.03
C ALA A 34 -10.22 -2.92 -8.00
N ILE A 35 -11.27 -2.88 -7.19
CA ILE A 35 -11.56 -4.00 -6.28
C ILE A 35 -12.28 -5.05 -7.11
N VAL A 36 -11.77 -6.27 -7.08
CA VAL A 36 -12.32 -7.43 -7.79
C VAL A 36 -12.71 -8.50 -6.79
N LYS A 37 -13.69 -9.32 -7.17
CA LYS A 37 -14.01 -10.55 -6.46
C LYS A 37 -13.04 -11.64 -6.92
N ALA A 38 -12.50 -12.39 -5.95
CA ALA A 38 -11.69 -13.57 -6.22
C ALA A 38 -12.15 -14.74 -5.36
N ARG A 39 -12.10 -15.95 -5.92
CA ARG A 39 -12.28 -17.20 -5.19
C ARG A 39 -10.99 -17.58 -4.49
N VAL A 40 -11.07 -17.93 -3.22
CA VAL A 40 -9.96 -18.51 -2.45
C VAL A 40 -9.72 -19.96 -2.91
N LEU A 41 -8.49 -20.25 -3.34
CA LEU A 41 -8.09 -21.60 -3.78
C LEU A 41 -7.52 -22.45 -2.63
N VAL A 42 -6.97 -21.81 -1.60
CA VAL A 42 -6.27 -22.48 -0.50
C VAL A 42 -6.68 -21.85 0.83
N ASN A 43 -6.99 -22.68 1.83
CA ASN A 43 -7.28 -22.20 3.20
C ASN A 43 -6.09 -21.38 3.73
N GLY A 44 -6.37 -20.18 4.21
CA GLY A 44 -5.30 -19.29 4.66
C GLY A 44 -5.80 -17.92 5.10
N ILE A 45 -4.97 -16.91 4.83
CA ILE A 45 -5.20 -15.55 5.33
C ILE A 45 -6.43 -14.87 4.72
N TYR A 46 -6.90 -15.34 3.57
CA TYR A 46 -8.06 -14.77 2.87
C TYR A 46 -9.37 -15.48 3.23
N GLY A 47 -9.32 -16.68 3.83
CA GLY A 47 -10.52 -17.47 4.15
C GLY A 47 -10.32 -18.95 3.89
N ASP A 48 -11.42 -19.67 3.79
CA ASP A 48 -11.47 -21.07 3.40
C ASP A 48 -11.62 -21.24 1.89
N VAL A 49 -11.29 -22.44 1.38
CA VAL A 49 -11.40 -22.76 -0.06
C VAL A 49 -12.85 -22.55 -0.52
N ASN A 50 -12.98 -21.88 -1.67
CA ASN A 50 -14.23 -21.41 -2.28
C ASN A 50 -14.90 -20.23 -1.56
N ASP A 51 -14.27 -19.61 -0.56
CA ASP A 51 -14.73 -18.29 -0.12
C ASP A 51 -14.49 -17.25 -1.22
N ILE A 52 -15.34 -16.22 -1.20
CA ILE A 52 -15.23 -15.08 -2.11
C ILE A 52 -14.77 -13.88 -1.31
N VAL A 53 -13.68 -13.29 -1.74
CA VAL A 53 -13.10 -12.09 -1.14
C VAL A 53 -13.04 -10.96 -2.14
N GLU A 54 -13.21 -9.74 -1.63
CA GLU A 54 -13.01 -8.52 -2.39
C GLU A 54 -11.60 -7.99 -2.08
N VAL A 55 -10.74 -8.01 -3.10
CA VAL A 55 -9.34 -7.57 -2.98
C VAL A 55 -8.99 -6.63 -4.13
N PRO A 56 -7.92 -5.83 -4.02
CA PRO A 56 -7.41 -5.09 -5.17
C PRO A 56 -7.01 -6.04 -6.31
N GLU A 57 -7.31 -5.67 -7.55
CA GLU A 57 -7.01 -6.45 -8.76
C GLU A 57 -5.55 -6.93 -8.79
N VAL A 58 -4.63 -6.02 -8.48
CA VAL A 58 -3.19 -6.33 -8.39
C VAL A 58 -2.88 -7.43 -7.38
N ILE A 59 -3.62 -7.53 -6.28
CA ILE A 59 -3.43 -8.60 -5.30
C ILE A 59 -3.96 -9.91 -5.87
N ALA A 60 -5.12 -9.93 -6.52
CA ALA A 60 -5.66 -11.14 -7.12
C ALA A 60 -4.78 -11.67 -8.27
N GLU A 61 -4.17 -10.80 -9.08
CA GLU A 61 -3.28 -11.22 -10.18
C GLU A 61 -1.93 -11.75 -9.69
N HIS A 62 -1.41 -11.24 -8.57
CA HIS A 62 -0.10 -11.61 -8.04
C HIS A 62 -0.15 -12.68 -6.94
N THR A 63 -1.33 -13.04 -6.45
CA THR A 63 -1.51 -14.01 -5.37
C THR A 63 -1.98 -15.34 -5.94
N PRO A 64 -1.17 -16.42 -5.91
CA PRO A 64 -1.56 -17.73 -6.44
C PRO A 64 -2.68 -18.41 -5.64
N ASP A 65 -2.98 -17.91 -4.43
CA ASP A 65 -4.05 -18.42 -3.56
C ASP A 65 -5.43 -17.85 -3.91
N LEU A 66 -5.49 -16.89 -4.85
CA LEU A 66 -6.72 -16.22 -5.27
C LEU A 66 -6.96 -16.42 -6.78
N ASP A 67 -8.22 -16.59 -7.14
CA ASP A 67 -8.67 -16.81 -8.52
C ASP A 67 -9.76 -15.81 -8.87
N ALA A 68 -9.39 -14.75 -9.59
CA ALA A 68 -10.31 -13.70 -10.04
C ALA A 68 -11.02 -14.02 -11.36
N ASP A 69 -10.92 -15.26 -11.87
CA ASP A 69 -11.68 -15.64 -13.05
C ASP A 69 -13.20 -15.58 -12.77
N PRO A 70 -14.00 -14.91 -13.62
CA PRO A 70 -15.44 -14.80 -13.39
C PRO A 70 -16.17 -16.13 -13.26
N ALA A 71 -15.71 -17.20 -13.92
CA ALA A 71 -16.30 -18.53 -13.79
C ALA A 71 -15.94 -19.18 -12.46
N ALA A 72 -14.73 -18.94 -11.93
CA ALA A 72 -14.33 -19.39 -10.61
C ALA A 72 -15.16 -18.72 -9.50
N VAL A 73 -15.36 -17.40 -9.61
CA VAL A 73 -16.22 -16.63 -8.68
C VAL A 73 -17.66 -17.13 -8.74
N ALA A 74 -18.24 -17.30 -9.95
CA ALA A 74 -19.60 -17.80 -10.09
C ALA A 74 -19.79 -19.21 -9.51
N TYR A 75 -18.78 -20.08 -9.64
CA TYR A 75 -18.80 -21.40 -9.03
C TYR A 75 -18.81 -21.32 -7.49
N ALA A 76 -17.94 -20.48 -6.92
CA ALA A 76 -17.92 -20.23 -5.49
C ALA A 76 -19.27 -19.66 -4.98
N GLU A 77 -19.87 -18.71 -5.70
CA GLU A 77 -21.17 -18.12 -5.34
C GLU A 77 -22.27 -19.21 -5.33
N SER A 78 -22.23 -20.14 -6.28
CA SER A 78 -23.16 -21.27 -6.34
C SER A 78 -23.04 -22.20 -5.13
N LEU A 79 -21.83 -22.43 -4.61
CA LEU A 79 -21.61 -23.30 -3.45
C LEU A 79 -22.14 -22.67 -2.17
N GLN A 80 -21.97 -21.36 -1.99
CA GLN A 80 -22.50 -20.65 -0.82
C GLN A 80 -24.03 -20.71 -0.75
N ASN A 81 -24.69 -20.80 -1.91
CA ASN A 81 -26.14 -20.83 -2.01
C ASN A 81 -26.76 -22.23 -1.80
N GLU A 82 -25.98 -23.31 -1.85
CA GLU A 82 -26.45 -24.69 -1.57
C GLU A 82 -26.40 -25.07 -0.08
N TYR A 83 -25.73 -24.28 0.76
CA TYR A 83 -25.58 -24.54 2.21
C TYR A 83 -26.20 -23.46 3.12
N ALA A 84 -26.90 -22.47 2.55
CA ALA A 84 -27.65 -21.45 3.28
C ALA A 84 -29.06 -21.93 3.66
#